data_AF-A0A7C9DC48-F1
#
_entry.id   AF-A0A7C9DC48-F1
#
_cell.length_a   1.000
_cell.length_b   1.000
_cell.length_c   1.000
_cell.angle_alpha   90.00
_cell.angle_beta   90.00
_cell.angle_gamma   90.00
#
_symmetry.space_group_name_H-M   'P 1'
#
loop_
_entity.id
_entity.type
_entity.pdbx_description
1 polymer ?
#
loop_
_entity_poly.entity_id
_entity_poly.type
_entity_poly.pdbx_seq_one_letter_code
_entity_poly.pdbx_strand_id
1 'polypeptide(L)'
;LNVCLGKQFSGGELFFRGVRCEKHVCTEIQPQEIFDYSHVPGQAILHHGRHRHGARATTDGNRINLVLWCRSSVFRELKKYQKDFPSWCGECQREKKVR
;
A
#
# COMPACT_ATOMS: atom_id res chain seq x y z
N LEU A 1 7.50 0.71 5.41
CA LEU A 1 7.39 0.19 6.79
C LEU A 1 6.67 1.25 7.60
N ASN A 2 5.67 0.86 8.37
CA ASN A 2 4.92 1.77 9.24
C ASN A 2 4.78 1.09 10.61
N VAL A 3 5.30 1.71 11.68
CA VAL A 3 5.34 1.15 13.04
C VAL A 3 4.43 1.95 13.94
N CYS A 4 3.57 1.28 14.71
CA CYS A 4 2.71 1.93 15.70
C CYS A 4 3.47 2.18 16.99
N LEU A 5 3.70 3.45 17.32
CA LEU A 5 4.36 3.88 18.55
C LEU A 5 3.37 4.44 19.60
N GLY A 6 2.12 4.68 19.20
CA GLY A 6 1.08 5.19 20.08
C GLY A 6 0.72 4.21 21.20
N LYS A 7 0.20 4.74 22.32
CA LYS A 7 -0.22 3.92 23.48
C LYS A 7 -1.71 3.56 23.41
N GLN A 8 -2.59 4.55 23.45
CA GLN A 8 -4.05 4.40 23.42
C GLN A 8 -4.63 5.43 22.45
N PHE A 9 -5.37 4.95 21.45
CA PHE A 9 -6.12 5.74 20.48
C PHE A 9 -7.22 4.87 19.86
N SER A 10 -8.26 5.49 19.30
CA SER A 10 -9.32 4.83 18.54
C SER A 10 -9.42 5.43 17.14
N GLY A 11 -9.90 4.63 16.18
CA GLY A 11 -9.87 4.98 14.76
C GLY A 11 -8.46 4.96 14.17
N GLY A 12 -8.22 5.74 13.12
CA GLY A 12 -6.89 5.83 12.52
C GLY A 12 -6.44 4.56 11.78
N GLU A 13 -7.37 3.71 11.37
CA GLU A 13 -7.10 2.49 10.61
C GLU A 13 -6.31 2.83 9.35
N LEU A 14 -5.31 2.00 9.07
CA LEU A 14 -4.63 2.06 7.79
C LEU A 14 -5.51 1.41 6.74
N PHE A 15 -5.82 2.15 5.69
CA PHE A 15 -6.62 1.63 4.60
C PHE A 15 -5.74 1.32 3.39
N PHE A 16 -6.09 0.25 2.68
CA PHE A 16 -5.39 -0.28 1.52
C PHE A 16 -6.40 -0.54 0.40
N ARG A 17 -6.08 -0.10 -0.83
CA ARG A 17 -7.01 -0.06 -1.97
C ARG A 17 -6.38 -0.64 -3.25
N GLY A 18 -5.66 -1.74 -3.08
CA GLY A 18 -5.00 -2.46 -4.16
C GLY A 18 -3.74 -1.78 -4.70
N VAL A 19 -2.90 -2.58 -5.35
CA VAL A 19 -1.64 -2.13 -5.93
C VAL A 19 -1.84 -1.77 -7.40
N ARG A 20 -1.23 -0.67 -7.87
CA ARG A 20 -1.33 -0.20 -9.26
C ARG A 20 0.03 -0.01 -9.91
N CYS A 21 0.13 -0.39 -11.19
CA CYS A 21 1.25 -0.01 -12.04
C CYS A 21 1.05 1.41 -12.56
N GLU A 22 2.07 1.94 -13.25
CA GLU A 22 2.04 3.30 -13.80
C GLU A 22 0.89 3.50 -14.79
N LYS A 23 0.58 2.49 -15.61
CA LYS A 23 -0.53 2.53 -16.57
C LYS A 23 -1.91 2.62 -15.90
N HIS A 24 -2.04 2.05 -14.70
CA HIS A 24 -3.34 1.86 -14.03
C HIS A 24 -3.49 2.71 -12.77
N VAL A 25 -2.64 3.71 -12.54
CA VAL A 25 -2.63 4.50 -11.31
C VAL A 25 -3.98 5.19 -11.03
N CYS A 26 -4.68 5.63 -12.08
CA CYS A 26 -5.98 6.32 -12.01
C CYS A 26 -7.20 5.39 -12.15
N THR A 27 -7.02 4.08 -12.23
CA THR A 27 -8.15 3.14 -12.37
C THR A 27 -8.94 3.03 -11.08
N GLU A 28 -10.22 2.67 -11.18
CA GLU A 28 -11.09 2.54 -10.01
C GLU A 28 -10.61 1.48 -9.01
N ILE A 29 -11.12 1.57 -7.79
CA ILE A 29 -10.89 0.59 -6.74
C ILE A 29 -11.97 -0.48 -6.86
N GLN A 30 -11.57 -1.75 -6.81
CA GLN A 30 -12.53 -2.84 -6.78
C GLN A 30 -12.86 -3.27 -5.33
N PRO A 31 -14.06 -3.80 -5.06
CA PRO A 31 -14.46 -4.20 -3.72
C PRO A 31 -13.48 -5.18 -3.04
N GLN A 32 -12.95 -6.15 -3.78
CA GLN A 32 -11.98 -7.14 -3.29
C GLN A 32 -10.60 -6.54 -2.95
N GLU A 33 -10.36 -5.27 -3.30
CA GLU A 33 -9.12 -4.56 -3.01
C GLU A 33 -9.21 -3.71 -1.73
N ILE A 34 -10.40 -3.62 -1.13
CA ILE A 34 -10.66 -2.84 0.09
C ILE A 34 -10.22 -3.66 1.30
N PHE A 35 -9.15 -3.20 1.93
CA PHE A 35 -8.65 -3.78 3.17
C PHE A 35 -8.35 -2.67 4.17
N ASP A 36 -8.86 -2.81 5.39
CA ASP A 36 -8.61 -1.88 6.48
C ASP A 36 -7.92 -2.62 7.62
N TYR A 37 -6.91 -1.98 8.20
CA TYR A 37 -6.07 -2.55 9.24
C TYR A 37 -6.05 -1.66 10.47
N SER A 38 -6.57 -2.19 11.57
CA SER A 38 -6.48 -1.56 12.89
C SER A 38 -5.05 -1.72 13.43
N HIS A 39 -4.32 -0.61 13.49
CA HIS A 39 -2.92 -0.63 13.84
C HIS A 39 -2.73 -0.90 15.33
N VAL A 40 -1.91 -1.89 15.67
CA VAL A 40 -1.66 -2.29 17.06
C VAL A 40 -0.34 -1.69 17.57
N PRO A 41 -0.33 -1.02 18.74
CA PRO A 41 0.89 -0.55 19.39
C PRO A 41 2.02 -1.60 19.43
N GLY A 42 3.24 -1.19 19.11
CA GLY A 42 4.41 -2.06 19.08
C GLY A 42 4.53 -2.95 17.83
N GLN A 43 3.53 -2.96 16.94
CA GLN A 43 3.60 -3.70 15.69
C GLN A 43 4.03 -2.83 14.53
N ALA A 44 4.59 -3.47 13.52
CA ALA A 44 4.99 -2.85 12.27
C ALA A 44 4.32 -3.54 11.09
N ILE A 45 3.91 -2.76 10.10
CA ILE A 45 3.48 -3.26 8.81
C ILE A 45 4.49 -2.94 7.72
N LEU A 46 4.77 -3.93 6.87
CA LEU A 46 5.51 -3.75 5.64
C LEU A 46 4.55 -3.92 4.48
N HIS A 47 4.43 -2.89 3.65
CA HIS A 47 3.57 -2.89 2.47
C HIS A 47 4.31 -2.35 1.25
N HIS A 48 3.81 -2.71 0.07
CA HIS A 48 4.36 -2.25 -1.19
C HIS A 48 4.13 -0.74 -1.36
N GLY A 49 5.15 0.00 -1.82
CA GLY A 49 5.04 1.46 -2.00
C GLY A 49 4.03 1.89 -3.07
N ARG A 50 3.71 1.01 -4.03
CA ARG A 50 2.64 1.24 -5.03
C ARG A 50 1.24 0.81 -4.56
N HIS A 51 1.10 0.35 -3.32
CA HIS A 51 -0.22 0.08 -2.76
C HIS A 51 -0.88 1.42 -2.51
N ARG A 52 -2.08 1.66 -3.07
CA ARG A 52 -2.85 2.86 -2.71
C ARG A 52 -3.30 2.71 -1.26
N HIS A 53 -2.90 3.65 -0.41
CA HIS A 53 -3.13 3.55 1.02
C HIS A 53 -3.18 4.92 1.69
N GLY A 54 -3.70 4.94 2.90
CA GLY A 54 -3.74 6.12 3.77
C GLY A 54 -4.15 5.73 5.19
N ALA A 55 -4.50 6.73 5.98
CA ALA A 55 -5.05 6.53 7.31
C ALA A 55 -6.45 7.14 7.39
N ARG A 56 -7.37 6.45 8.08
CA ARG A 56 -8.66 7.02 8.48
C ARG A 56 -8.45 8.08 9.57
N ALA A 57 -9.51 8.83 9.87
CA ALA A 57 -9.47 9.80 10.96
C ALA A 57 -9.26 9.09 12.30
N THR A 58 -8.36 9.61 13.11
CA THR A 58 -8.29 9.26 14.54
C THR A 58 -9.50 9.90 15.22
N THR A 59 -10.30 9.10 15.92
CA THR A 59 -11.52 9.59 16.59
C THR A 59 -11.29 9.90 18.06
N ASP A 60 -10.28 9.27 18.67
CA ASP A 60 -9.90 9.50 20.07
C ASP A 60 -8.41 9.20 20.30
N GLY A 61 -7.81 9.90 21.27
CA GLY A 61 -6.40 9.73 21.64
C GLY A 61 -5.38 10.23 20.62
N ASN A 62 -4.12 9.80 20.78
CA ASN A 62 -3.00 10.25 19.97
C ASN A 62 -2.33 9.09 19.23
N ARG A 63 -2.50 9.07 17.91
CA ARG A 63 -1.87 8.08 17.03
C ARG A 63 -0.51 8.56 16.55
N ILE A 64 0.54 7.86 16.97
CA ILE A 64 1.93 8.17 16.63
C ILE A 64 2.51 6.99 15.86
N ASN A 65 3.01 7.25 14.65
CA ASN A 65 3.60 6.21 13.81
C ASN A 65 5.00 6.63 13.33
N LEU A 66 5.93 5.68 13.31
CA LEU A 66 7.19 5.82 12.58
C LEU A 66 7.01 5.25 11.16
N VAL A 67 7.24 6.07 10.14
CA VAL A 67 7.13 5.65 8.73
C VAL A 67 8.50 5.69 8.07
N LEU A 68 8.92 4.54 7.53
CA LEU A 68 10.18 4.37 6.82
C LEU A 68 9.93 3.91 5.38
N TRP A 69 10.50 4.65 4.44
CA TRP A 69 10.43 4.37 3.01
C TRP A 69 11.65 3.57 2.57
N CYS A 70 11.46 2.27 2.33
CA CYS A 70 12.55 1.40 1.88
C CYS A 70 12.69 1.49 0.35
N ARG A 71 13.85 1.96 -0.14
CA ARG A 71 14.11 2.16 -1.57
C ARG A 71 15.38 1.44 -2.00
N SER A 72 15.25 0.41 -2.83
CA SER A 72 16.38 -0.17 -3.57
C SER A 72 16.67 0.64 -4.84
N SER A 73 17.87 1.22 -4.92
CA SER A 73 18.40 1.89 -6.13
C SER A 73 18.74 0.87 -7.22
N VAL A 74 19.45 -0.21 -6.86
CA VAL A 74 19.86 -1.29 -7.77
C VAL A 74 18.65 -1.88 -8.49
N PHE A 75 17.57 -2.21 -7.77
CA PHE A 75 16.35 -2.73 -8.40
C PHE A 75 15.73 -1.77 -9.41
N ARG A 76 15.79 -0.45 -9.15
CA ARG A 76 15.25 0.57 -10.06
C ARG A 76 16.12 0.78 -11.29
N GLU A 77 17.43 0.62 -11.13
CA GLU A 77 18.36 0.65 -12.26
C GLU A 77 18.14 -0.56 -13.17
N LEU A 78 18.00 -1.76 -12.60
CA LEU A 78 17.68 -2.98 -13.35
C LEU A 78 16.40 -2.85 -14.18
N LYS A 79 15.39 -2.11 -13.69
CA LYS A 79 14.16 -1.85 -14.46
C LYS A 79 14.37 -1.16 -15.79
N LYS A 80 15.46 -0.39 -15.97
CA LYS A 80 15.75 0.29 -17.23
C LYS A 80 16.13 -0.70 -18.34
N TYR A 81 16.71 -1.83 -17.96
CA TYR A 81 17.22 -2.84 -18.89
C TYR A 81 16.24 -4.00 -19.10
N GLN A 82 15.42 -4.31 -18.10
CA GLN A 82 14.40 -5.36 -18.21
C GLN A 82 13.11 -4.79 -18.81
N LYS A 83 12.89 -5.00 -20.12
CA LYS A 83 11.69 -4.49 -20.82
C LYS A 83 10.43 -5.33 -20.59
N ASP A 84 10.59 -6.60 -20.26
CA ASP A 84 9.49 -7.51 -19.97
C ASP A 84 9.09 -7.43 -18.50
N PHE A 85 8.45 -6.31 -18.11
CA PHE A 85 7.80 -6.27 -16.81
C PHE A 85 6.47 -7.02 -16.89
N PRO A 86 6.29 -8.10 -16.13
CA PRO A 86 5.03 -8.80 -16.10
C PRO A 86 3.93 -7.84 -15.66
N SER A 87 2.77 -7.97 -16.28
CA SER A 87 1.53 -7.32 -15.86
C SER A 87 1.20 -7.82 -14.46
N TRP A 88 1.55 -7.03 -13.44
CA TRP A 88 1.60 -7.48 -12.05
C TRP A 88 0.51 -6.84 -11.18
N CYS A 89 -0.09 -5.73 -11.61
CA CYS A 89 -1.11 -5.04 -10.80
C CYS A 89 -2.49 -5.70 -10.95
N GLY A 90 -3.41 -5.39 -10.03
CA GLY A 90 -4.75 -5.99 -10.04
C GLY A 90 -5.50 -5.75 -11.36
N GLU A 91 -5.37 -4.57 -11.96
CA GLU A 91 -6.02 -4.24 -13.23
C GLU A 91 -5.40 -4.99 -14.42
N CYS A 92 -4.06 -5.01 -14.49
CA CYS A 92 -3.34 -5.81 -15.48
C CYS A 92 -3.80 -7.28 -15.52
N GLN A 93 -4.07 -7.87 -14.35
CA GLN A 93 -4.53 -9.25 -14.25
C GLN A 93 -5.98 -9.42 -14.69
N ARG A 94 -6.83 -8.40 -14.50
CA ARG A 94 -8.21 -8.39 -14.98
C ARG A 94 -8.28 -8.30 -16.48
N GLU A 95 -7.58 -7.34 -17.08
CA GLU A 95 -7.52 -7.15 -18.54
C GLU A 95 -7.10 -8.44 -19.26
N LYS A 96 -6.22 -9.24 -18.65
CA LYS A 96 -5.82 -10.55 -19.19
C LYS A 96 -6.89 -11.63 -19.10
N LYS A 97 -7.74 -11.62 -18.08
CA LYS A 97 -8.79 -12.63 -17.89
C LYS A 97 -10.00 -12.40 -18.78
N VAL A 98 -10.19 -11.17 -19.25
CA VAL A 98 -11.29 -10.78 -20.15
C VAL A 98 -10.97 -11.08 -21.62
N ARG A 99 -9.71 -11.39 -21.92
CA ARG A 99 -9.20 -11.67 -23.27
C ARG A 99 -9.05 -13.16 -23.52
#